data_AF-A0A7C5S737-F1
#
_entry.id   AF-A0A7C5S737-F1
#
_cell.length_a   1.000
_cell.length_b   1.000
_cell.length_c   1.000
_cell.angle_alpha   90.00
_cell.angle_beta   90.00
_cell.angle_gamma   90.00
#
_symmetry.space_group_name_H-M   'P 1'
#
loop_
_entity.id
_entity.type
_entity.pdbx_description
1 polymer ?
#
loop_
_entity_poly.entity_id
_entity_poly.type
_entity_poly.pdbx_seq_one_letter_code
_entity_poly.pdbx_strand_id
1 'polypeptide(L)'
;MPTSRWHLVALLGIGLCAPTVVPAQQTPSASPPEARWNRWIERLSKQLDLTTQQQEQLRTLLRQRWEEQQRLRERFRQQLKELLTPQQWEKLQELRREHREKLRERVRQRRLEKRSPRPEGPPYQ
;
A
#
# COMPACT_ATOMS: atom_id res chain seq x y z
N MET A 1 48.62 30.70 -19.08
CA MET A 1 49.15 29.64 -19.99
C MET A 1 50.63 29.91 -20.15
N PRO A 2 51.54 28.98 -19.78
CA PRO A 2 51.85 27.80 -20.61
C PRO A 2 52.03 26.49 -19.79
N THR A 3 51.38 25.38 -20.17
CA THR A 3 51.83 24.18 -20.94
C THR A 3 52.45 23.02 -20.13
N SER A 4 51.76 21.87 -20.21
CA SER A 4 52.31 20.49 -20.40
C SER A 4 52.94 19.75 -19.20
N ARG A 5 52.94 18.42 -19.05
CA ARG A 5 52.13 17.25 -19.46
C ARG A 5 52.90 16.02 -18.89
N TRP A 6 52.23 15.07 -18.21
CA TRP A 6 52.65 13.69 -17.86
C TRP A 6 53.78 13.44 -16.82
N HIS A 7 53.40 12.97 -15.63
CA HIS A 7 54.09 11.85 -14.96
C HIS A 7 53.06 10.79 -14.53
N LEU A 8 53.40 9.54 -14.82
CA LEU A 8 52.63 8.32 -14.63
C LEU A 8 52.89 7.71 -13.24
N VAL A 9 51.81 7.21 -12.62
CA VAL A 9 51.66 5.86 -12.02
C VAL A 9 52.23 5.55 -10.62
N ALA A 10 51.45 4.69 -9.94
CA ALA A 10 51.72 3.80 -8.79
C ALA A 10 51.45 4.37 -7.38
N LEU A 11 50.34 4.07 -6.68
CA LEU A 11 49.81 2.80 -6.11
C LEU A 11 50.09 2.68 -4.58
N LEU A 12 49.15 2.00 -3.89
CA LEU A 12 49.03 1.70 -2.45
C LEU A 12 48.57 2.85 -1.54
N GLY A 13 47.53 2.73 -0.72
CA GLY A 13 46.72 1.57 -0.36
C GLY A 13 46.23 1.74 1.08
N ILE A 14 44.99 2.20 1.26
CA ILE A 14 44.22 1.98 2.48
C ILE A 14 42.82 1.60 2.02
N GLY A 15 42.52 0.31 2.09
CA GLY A 15 41.19 -0.22 1.88
C GLY A 15 40.27 0.29 2.98
N LEU A 16 39.64 1.43 2.74
CA LEU A 16 38.50 1.86 3.52
C LEU A 16 37.30 1.07 3.01
N CYS A 17 36.98 -0.04 3.69
CA CYS A 17 35.68 -0.67 3.58
C CYS A 17 34.64 0.38 4.02
N ALA A 18 34.12 1.15 3.06
CA ALA A 18 32.91 1.91 3.26
C ALA A 18 31.79 0.87 3.50
N PRO A 19 31.10 0.88 4.67
CA PRO A 19 29.93 0.05 4.83
C PRO A 19 28.95 0.50 3.75
N THR A 20 28.68 -0.38 2.80
CA THR A 20 27.62 -0.18 1.82
C THR A 20 26.32 -0.12 2.60
N VAL A 21 25.85 1.10 2.83
CA VAL A 21 24.51 1.32 3.36
C VAL A 21 23.55 0.84 2.27
N VAL A 22 23.04 -0.38 2.40
CA VAL A 22 21.98 -0.87 1.54
C VAL A 22 20.76 0.00 1.84
N PRO A 23 20.29 0.85 0.93
CA PRO A 23 19.05 1.58 1.17
C PRO A 23 17.96 0.53 1.38
N ALA A 24 17.29 0.61 2.53
CA ALA A 24 16.19 -0.28 2.86
C ALA A 24 15.20 -0.27 1.69
N GLN A 25 15.13 -1.40 0.98
CA GLN A 25 14.28 -1.57 -0.17
C GLN A 25 12.84 -1.37 0.31
N GLN A 26 12.26 -0.23 -0.07
CA GLN A 26 10.91 0.13 0.32
C GLN A 26 9.99 -0.98 -0.18
N THR A 27 9.41 -1.75 0.74
CA THR A 27 8.41 -2.75 0.39
C THR A 27 7.34 -2.07 -0.47
N PRO A 28 6.93 -2.66 -1.60
CA PRO A 28 5.98 -2.03 -2.49
C PRO A 28 4.72 -1.69 -1.69
N SER A 29 4.51 -0.40 -1.43
CA SER A 29 3.25 0.10 -0.92
C SER A 29 2.18 -0.37 -1.90
N ALA A 30 1.14 -1.05 -1.41
CA ALA A 30 0.05 -1.53 -2.25
C ALA A 30 -0.38 -0.45 -3.25
N SER A 31 -0.63 -0.74 -4.53
CA SER A 31 -0.99 0.34 -5.46
C SER A 31 -2.26 1.09 -5.01
N PRO A 32 -2.37 2.40 -5.28
CA PRO A 32 -3.57 3.15 -4.97
C PRO A 32 -4.81 2.52 -5.64
N PRO A 33 -5.98 2.51 -4.97
CA PRO A 33 -7.21 1.94 -5.53
C PRO A 33 -7.88 2.88 -6.55
N GLU A 34 -7.16 3.29 -7.58
CA GLU A 34 -7.55 4.26 -8.63
C GLU A 34 -8.93 3.98 -9.22
N ALA A 35 -9.21 2.73 -9.60
CA ALA A 35 -10.51 2.35 -10.17
C ALA A 35 -11.70 2.63 -9.22
N ARG A 36 -11.50 2.51 -7.90
CA ARG A 36 -12.55 2.82 -6.92
C ARG A 36 -12.74 4.32 -6.78
N TRP A 37 -11.65 5.08 -6.81
CA TRP A 37 -11.68 6.55 -6.74
C TRP A 37 -12.34 7.13 -7.98
N ASN A 38 -11.97 6.68 -9.18
CA ASN A 38 -12.56 7.15 -10.43
C ASN A 38 -14.08 6.96 -10.45
N ARG A 39 -14.60 5.80 -10.01
CA ARG A 39 -16.06 5.58 -9.88
C ARG A 39 -16.73 6.51 -8.88
N TRP A 40 -16.02 6.89 -7.82
CA TRP A 40 -16.56 7.82 -6.82
C TRP A 40 -16.53 9.27 -7.32
N ILE A 41 -15.44 9.69 -7.97
CA ILE A 41 -15.30 11.01 -8.60
C ILE A 41 -16.34 11.17 -9.71
N GLU A 42 -16.54 10.16 -10.56
CA GLU A 42 -17.54 10.21 -11.61
C GLU A 42 -18.95 10.40 -11.04
N ARG A 43 -19.27 9.71 -9.94
CA ARG A 43 -20.56 9.89 -9.26
C ARG A 43 -20.71 11.30 -8.69
N LEU A 44 -19.68 11.81 -8.02
CA LEU A 44 -19.69 13.18 -7.48
C LEU A 44 -19.78 14.23 -8.58
N SER A 45 -19.08 14.01 -9.70
CA SER A 45 -19.16 14.89 -10.86
C SER A 45 -20.58 14.97 -11.40
N LYS A 46 -21.30 13.84 -11.48
CA LYS A 46 -22.72 13.83 -11.90
C LYS A 46 -23.67 14.47 -10.89
N GLN A 47 -23.32 14.47 -9.60
CA GLN A 47 -24.19 14.99 -8.53
C GLN A 47 -23.98 16.48 -8.23
N LEU A 48 -22.77 16.97 -8.50
CA LEU A 48 -22.33 18.33 -8.15
C LEU A 48 -21.84 19.12 -9.37
N ASP A 49 -22.03 18.57 -10.58
CA ASP A 49 -21.58 19.11 -11.86
C ASP A 49 -20.10 19.54 -11.85
N LEU A 50 -19.23 18.67 -11.30
CA LEU A 50 -17.81 18.99 -11.17
C LEU A 50 -17.14 19.12 -12.54
N THR A 51 -16.42 20.22 -12.72
CA THR A 51 -15.61 20.46 -13.93
C THR A 51 -14.45 19.48 -14.03
N THR A 52 -13.90 19.30 -15.23
CA THR A 52 -12.72 18.45 -15.45
C THR A 52 -11.54 18.86 -14.56
N GLN A 53 -11.34 20.16 -14.35
CA GLN A 53 -10.29 20.67 -13.47
C GLN A 53 -10.52 20.27 -12.00
N GLN A 54 -11.76 20.39 -11.51
CA GLN A 54 -12.11 19.98 -10.13
C GLN A 54 -11.95 18.47 -9.92
N GLN A 55 -12.31 17.66 -10.92
CA GLN A 55 -12.12 16.22 -10.87
C GLN A 55 -10.63 15.85 -10.77
N GLU A 56 -9.76 16.53 -11.51
CA GLU A 56 -8.33 16.28 -11.49
C GLU A 56 -7.67 16.72 -10.16
N GLN A 57 -8.11 17.85 -9.62
CA GLN A 57 -7.72 18.28 -8.27
C GLN A 57 -8.14 17.25 -7.22
N LEU A 58 -9.35 16.68 -7.37
CA LEU A 58 -9.85 15.65 -6.46
C LEU A 58 -9.05 14.34 -6.58
N ARG A 59 -8.65 13.92 -7.78
CA ARG A 59 -7.74 12.78 -7.98
C ARG A 59 -6.42 12.99 -7.26
N THR A 60 -5.84 14.18 -7.41
CA THR A 60 -4.58 14.57 -6.77
C THR A 60 -4.71 14.52 -5.24
N LEU A 61 -5.79 15.09 -4.69
CA LEU A 61 -6.07 15.09 -3.25
C LEU A 61 -6.24 13.67 -2.69
N LEU A 62 -6.94 12.79 -3.40
CA LEU A 62 -7.11 11.40 -2.99
C LEU A 62 -5.77 10.65 -3.00
N ARG A 63 -4.90 10.92 -3.98
CA ARG A 63 -3.57 10.32 -4.05
C ARG A 63 -2.70 10.77 -2.88
N GLN A 64 -2.64 12.07 -2.62
CA GLN A 64 -1.89 12.62 -1.47
C GLN A 64 -2.38 12.02 -0.15
N ARG A 65 -3.70 12.03 0.09
CA ARG A 65 -4.30 11.41 1.29
C ARG A 65 -3.92 9.94 1.42
N TRP A 66 -3.89 9.21 0.31
CA TRP A 66 -3.54 7.79 0.33
C TRP A 66 -2.07 7.57 0.70
N GLU A 67 -1.16 8.36 0.13
CA GLU A 67 0.27 8.31 0.45
C GLU A 67 0.53 8.63 1.92
N GLU A 68 -0.08 9.70 2.44
CA GLU A 68 -0.01 10.06 3.86
C GLU A 68 -0.52 8.92 4.74
N GLN A 69 -1.64 8.32 4.37
CA GLN A 69 -2.21 7.22 5.11
C GLN A 69 -1.32 5.97 5.09
N GLN A 70 -0.61 5.69 3.99
CA GLN A 70 0.37 4.59 3.95
C GLN A 70 1.55 4.88 4.87
N ARG A 71 2.10 6.09 4.83
CA ARG A 71 3.20 6.51 5.71
C ARG A 71 2.79 6.40 7.18
N LEU A 72 1.59 6.87 7.52
CA LEU A 72 1.06 6.76 8.88
C LEU A 72 0.90 5.30 9.33
N ARG A 73 0.40 4.42 8.45
CA ARG A 73 0.25 2.99 8.74
C ARG A 73 1.59 2.31 8.97
N GLU A 74 2.58 2.61 8.14
CA GLU A 74 3.92 2.02 8.28
C GLU A 74 4.60 2.51 9.56
N ARG A 75 4.54 3.81 9.84
CA ARG A 75 5.06 4.37 11.10
C ARG A 75 4.40 3.73 12.31
N PHE A 76 3.07 3.64 12.32
CA PHE A 76 2.34 3.00 13.42
C PHE A 76 2.74 1.53 13.57
N ARG A 77 2.93 0.82 12.45
CA ARG A 77 3.37 -0.59 12.46
C ARG A 77 4.74 -0.74 13.09
N GLN A 78 5.68 0.15 12.81
CA GLN A 78 7.02 0.15 13.38
C GLN A 78 6.98 0.43 14.88
N GLN A 79 6.28 1.48 15.30
CA GLN A 79 6.13 1.82 16.73
C GLN A 79 5.47 0.68 17.52
N LEU A 80 4.47 0.01 16.93
CA LEU A 80 3.83 -1.13 17.56
C LEU A 80 4.78 -2.35 17.68
N LYS A 81 5.66 -2.54 16.70
CA LYS A 81 6.66 -3.63 16.74
C LYS A 81 7.70 -3.38 17.83
N GLU A 82 8.08 -2.12 18.06
CA GLU A 82 9.02 -1.74 19.12
C GLU A 82 8.44 -1.91 20.52
N LEU A 83 7.13 -1.68 20.69
CA LEU A 83 6.45 -1.82 21.98
C LEU A 83 6.16 -3.27 22.38
N LEU A 84 5.98 -4.16 21.41
CA LEU A 84 5.64 -5.56 21.65
C LEU A 84 6.88 -6.44 21.73
N THR A 85 6.83 -7.48 22.56
CA THR A 85 7.88 -8.51 22.53
C THR A 85 7.83 -9.27 21.20
N PRO A 86 8.94 -9.91 20.77
CA PRO A 86 8.95 -10.69 19.53
C PRO A 86 7.83 -11.74 19.46
N GLN A 87 7.57 -12.44 20.57
CA GLN A 87 6.51 -13.44 20.67
C GLN A 87 5.10 -12.83 20.57
N GLN A 88 4.86 -11.66 21.19
CA GLN A 88 3.59 -10.96 21.08
C GLN A 88 3.36 -10.44 19.65
N TRP A 89 4.42 -9.95 19.00
CA TRP A 89 4.36 -9.51 17.61
C TRP A 89 4.00 -10.65 16.66
N GLU A 90 4.61 -11.82 16.84
CA GLU A 90 4.32 -13.02 16.06
C GLU A 90 2.87 -13.46 16.22
N LYS A 91 2.38 -13.56 17.46
CA LYS A 91 0.97 -13.87 17.74
C LYS A 91 0.02 -12.85 17.10
N LEU A 92 0.37 -11.56 17.11
CA LEU A 92 -0.40 -10.53 16.43
C LEU A 92 -0.42 -10.73 14.90
N GLN A 93 0.67 -11.16 14.28
CA GLN A 93 0.69 -11.46 12.84
C GLN A 93 -0.20 -12.66 12.52
N GLU A 94 -0.20 -13.70 13.35
CA GLU A 94 -1.06 -14.87 13.21
C GLU A 94 -2.54 -14.50 13.28
N LEU A 95 -2.95 -13.78 14.33
CA LEU A 95 -4.34 -13.29 14.50
C LEU A 95 -4.80 -12.45 13.30
N ARG A 96 -3.91 -11.62 12.73
CA ARG A 96 -4.21 -10.83 11.52
C ARG A 96 -4.42 -11.72 10.29
N ARG A 97 -3.64 -12.80 10.14
CA ARG A 97 -3.79 -13.75 9.03
C ARG A 97 -5.12 -14.50 9.13
N GLU A 98 -5.40 -15.04 10.30
CA GLU A 98 -6.65 -15.76 10.59
C GLU A 98 -7.87 -14.86 10.34
N HIS A 99 -7.85 -13.64 10.86
CA HIS A 99 -8.95 -12.69 10.64
C HIS A 99 -9.17 -12.39 9.15
N ARG A 100 -8.07 -12.25 8.39
CA ARG A 100 -8.13 -12.02 6.94
C ARG A 100 -8.71 -13.23 6.19
N GLU A 101 -8.39 -14.44 6.62
CA GLU A 101 -8.94 -15.67 6.04
C GLU A 101 -10.43 -15.81 6.32
N LYS A 102 -10.85 -15.61 7.57
CA LYS A 102 -12.28 -15.56 7.95
C LYS A 102 -13.05 -14.52 7.13
N LEU A 103 -12.48 -13.33 6.93
CA LEU A 103 -13.07 -12.30 6.06
C LEU A 103 -13.21 -12.78 4.61
N ARG A 104 -12.18 -13.43 4.04
CA ARG A 104 -12.22 -13.98 2.68
C ARG A 104 -13.28 -15.06 2.54
N GLU A 105 -13.41 -15.93 3.52
CA GLU A 105 -14.43 -16.98 3.55
C GLU A 105 -15.84 -16.39 3.63
N ARG A 106 -16.09 -15.43 4.53
CA ARG A 106 -17.38 -14.72 4.62
C ARG A 106 -17.76 -13.99 3.34
N VAL A 107 -16.78 -13.46 2.60
CA VAL A 107 -17.03 -12.85 1.29
C VAL A 107 -17.35 -13.92 0.25
N ARG A 108 -16.67 -15.08 0.29
CA ARG A 108 -16.93 -16.22 -0.60
C ARG A 108 -18.33 -16.80 -0.37
N GLN A 109 -18.70 -17.09 0.88
CA GLN A 109 -20.03 -17.59 1.24
C GLN A 109 -21.14 -16.66 0.76
N ARG A 110 -21.02 -15.35 1.02
CA ARG A 110 -22.01 -14.36 0.53
C ARG A 110 -22.12 -14.30 -0.99
N ARG A 111 -21.03 -14.57 -1.73
CA ARG A 111 -21.10 -14.67 -3.20
C ARG A 111 -21.81 -15.94 -3.66
N LEU A 112 -21.64 -17.05 -2.95
CA LEU A 112 -22.32 -18.32 -3.25
C LEU A 112 -23.82 -18.22 -2.94
N GLU A 113 -24.18 -17.69 -1.77
CA GLU A 113 -25.57 -17.47 -1.35
C GLU A 113 -26.34 -16.60 -2.36
N LYS A 114 -25.74 -15.49 -2.81
CA LYS A 114 -26.34 -14.62 -3.84
C LYS A 114 -26.48 -15.29 -5.22
N ARG A 115 -25.72 -16.35 -5.48
CA ARG A 115 -25.66 -17.04 -6.78
C ARG A 115 -26.51 -18.31 -6.79
N SER A 116 -26.87 -18.83 -5.62
CA SER A 116 -27.88 -19.89 -5.49
C SER A 116 -29.27 -19.30 -5.77
N PRO A 117 -30.13 -19.99 -6.56
CA PRO A 117 -31.52 -19.58 -6.72
C PRO A 117 -32.20 -19.53 -5.34
N ARG A 118 -32.95 -18.46 -5.10
CA ARG A 118 -33.75 -18.31 -3.88
C ARG A 118 -34.60 -19.57 -3.73
N PRO A 119 -34.60 -20.29 -2.60
CA PRO A 119 -35.53 -21.41 -2.43
C PRO A 119 -36.93 -20.86 -2.64
N GLU A 120 -37.65 -21.41 -3.62
CA GLU A 120 -39.09 -21.18 -3.80
C GLU A 120 -39.73 -21.34 -2.42
N GLY A 121 -40.37 -20.27 -1.92
CA GLY A 121 -41.00 -20.30 -0.60
C GLY A 121 -42.00 -21.46 -0.52
N PRO A 122 -42.30 -21.98 0.68
CA PRO A 122 -43.28 -23.06 0.81
C PRO A 122 -44.57 -22.64 0.11
N PRO A 123 -45.20 -23.53 -0.69
CA PRO A 123 -46.44 -23.19 -1.36
C PRO A 123 -47.45 -22.78 -0.28
N TYR A 124 -48.04 -21.59 -0.43
CA TYR A 124 -49.15 -21.17 0.41
C TYR A 124 -50.26 -22.21 0.24
N GLN A 125 -50.55 -22.96 1.30
CA GLN A 125 -51.71 -23.84 1.40
C GLN A 125 -52.88 -23.07 2.03
#